data_AF-A0A9D3Q537-F1
#
_entry.id   AF-A0A9D3Q537-F1
#
_cell.length_a   1.000
_cell.length_b   1.000
_cell.length_c   1.000
_cell.angle_alpha   90.00
_cell.angle_beta   90.00
_cell.angle_gamma   90.00
#
_symmetry.space_group_name_H-M   'P 1'
#
loop_
_entity.id
_entity.type
_entity.pdbx_description
1 polymer ?
#
loop_
_entity_poly.entity_id
_entity_poly.type
_entity_poly.pdbx_seq_one_letter_code
_entity_poly.pdbx_strand_id
1 'polypeptide(L)'
;MSYNTTLKMYSSTADPWDETDLVVPLAVTKEAVHRQQNAFGRSGRGRSHRSTRQSEEDNLFLLLPVFGSELYLHLKRDVRFLSGGFVIEEKDEKGTTRLTQISDNQLCFYTGRILNHTNSFA
;
A
#
# COMPACT_ATOMS: atom_id res chain seq x y z
N MET A 1 21.41 -31.97 -21.08
CA MET A 1 22.37 -31.04 -20.44
C MET A 1 21.60 -30.25 -19.40
N SER A 2 21.68 -30.65 -18.13
CA SER A 2 20.94 -30.01 -17.03
C SER A 2 21.84 -29.01 -16.34
N TYR A 3 21.42 -27.75 -16.28
CA TYR A 3 22.12 -26.68 -15.58
C TYR A 3 21.63 -26.63 -14.13
N ASN A 4 22.53 -26.89 -13.18
CA ASN A 4 22.24 -26.71 -11.76
C ASN A 4 22.61 -25.27 -11.37
N THR A 5 21.60 -24.44 -11.10
CA THR A 5 21.79 -23.08 -10.60
C THR A 5 21.84 -23.11 -9.08
N THR A 6 23.05 -22.97 -8.52
CA THR A 6 23.26 -22.77 -7.08
C THR A 6 23.04 -21.29 -6.74
N LEU A 7 21.99 -20.98 -5.98
CA LEU A 7 21.79 -19.63 -5.42
C LEU A 7 22.83 -19.40 -4.31
N LYS A 8 23.76 -18.46 -4.53
CA LYS A 8 24.62 -17.92 -3.47
C LYS A 8 23.85 -16.80 -2.75
N MET A 9 23.47 -17.06 -1.51
CA MET A 9 22.95 -16.04 -0.61
C MET A 9 24.12 -15.15 -0.16
N TYR A 10 24.11 -13.88 -0.54
CA TYR A 10 24.99 -12.87 0.07
C TYR A 10 24.28 -12.37 1.34
N SER A 11 24.91 -12.56 2.50
CA SER A 11 24.50 -11.90 3.74
C SER A 11 24.94 -10.44 3.67
N SER A 12 23.98 -9.52 3.56
CA SER A 12 24.23 -8.09 3.66
C SER A 12 24.54 -7.75 5.12
N THR A 13 25.75 -7.30 5.42
CA THR A 13 26.08 -6.67 6.70
C THR A 13 25.46 -5.26 6.68
N ALA A 14 24.29 -5.12 7.30
CA ALA A 14 23.55 -3.86 7.39
C ALA A 14 24.30 -2.82 8.24
N ASP A 15 24.23 -1.56 7.82
CA ASP A 15 24.76 -0.38 8.52
C ASP A 15 23.94 -0.13 9.81
N PRO A 16 24.52 0.33 10.94
CA PRO A 16 23.82 0.49 12.23
C PRO A 16 22.68 1.53 12.27
N TRP A 17 22.43 2.24 11.17
CA TRP A 17 21.30 3.17 11.02
C TRP A 17 20.12 2.55 10.25
N ASP A 18 20.22 1.29 9.84
CA ASP A 18 19.23 0.52 9.08
C ASP A 18 18.57 -0.60 9.91
N GLU A 19 18.39 -0.43 11.22
CA GLU A 19 17.55 -1.34 12.01
C GLU A 19 16.07 -1.00 11.75
N THR A 20 15.60 -1.33 10.54
CA THR A 20 14.19 -1.27 10.20
C THR A 20 13.57 -2.64 10.40
N ASP A 21 12.53 -2.71 11.23
CA ASP A 21 11.76 -3.94 11.38
C ASP A 21 11.04 -4.26 10.07
N LEU A 22 11.29 -5.46 9.53
CA LEU A 22 10.54 -5.97 8.39
C LEU A 22 9.11 -6.28 8.84
N VAL A 23 8.15 -5.54 8.30
CA VAL A 23 6.73 -5.79 8.53
C VAL A 23 6.05 -6.22 7.24
N VAL A 24 5.33 -7.34 7.31
CA VAL A 24 4.52 -7.86 6.20
C VAL A 24 3.05 -7.49 6.44
N PRO A 25 2.43 -6.67 5.57
CA PRO A 25 1.00 -6.36 5.66
C PRO A 25 0.14 -7.59 5.36
N LEU A 26 -0.94 -7.77 6.12
CA LEU A 26 -1.93 -8.82 5.91
C LEU A 26 -3.20 -8.23 5.31
N ALA A 27 -3.63 -8.77 4.15
CA ALA A 27 -4.94 -8.43 3.60
C ALA A 27 -6.07 -9.01 4.47
N VAL A 28 -7.03 -8.17 4.83
CA VAL A 28 -8.17 -8.54 5.68
C VAL A 28 -9.49 -8.18 5.01
N THR A 29 -10.57 -8.85 5.37
CA THR A 29 -11.89 -8.51 4.84
C THR A 29 -12.49 -7.29 5.55
N LYS A 30 -13.38 -6.58 4.88
CA LYS A 30 -14.13 -5.45 5.44
C LYS A 30 -14.89 -5.85 6.71
N GLU A 31 -15.46 -7.05 6.74
CA GLU A 31 -16.21 -7.57 7.89
C GLU A 31 -15.31 -7.80 9.10
N ALA A 32 -14.09 -8.30 8.87
CA ALA A 32 -13.10 -8.48 9.93
C ALA A 32 -12.73 -7.13 10.56
N VAL A 33 -12.54 -6.10 9.73
CA VAL A 33 -12.28 -4.73 10.18
C VAL A 33 -13.46 -4.12 10.93
N HIS A 34 -14.69 -4.25 10.41
CA HIS A 34 -15.89 -3.73 11.06
C HIS A 34 -16.14 -4.37 12.43
N ARG A 35 -15.89 -5.69 12.56
CA ARG A 35 -15.96 -6.38 13.87
C ARG A 35 -14.99 -5.76 14.88
N GLN A 36 -13.76 -5.48 14.45
CA GLN A 36 -12.76 -4.83 15.29
C GLN A 36 -13.16 -3.39 15.64
N GLN A 37 -13.64 -2.59 14.69
CA GLN A 37 -14.11 -1.23 14.95
C GLN A 37 -15.25 -1.16 15.96
N ASN A 38 -16.19 -2.11 15.91
CA ASN A 38 -17.26 -2.23 16.89
C ASN A 38 -16.71 -2.56 18.28
N ALA A 39 -15.68 -3.42 18.37
CA ALA A 39 -14.99 -3.71 19.62
C ALA A 39 -14.25 -2.49 20.19
N PHE A 40 -13.72 -1.61 19.33
CA PHE A 40 -13.05 -0.37 19.74
C PHE A 40 -14.02 0.76 20.14
N GLY A 41 -15.34 0.52 20.18
CA GLY A 41 -16.34 1.52 20.57
C GLY A 41 -16.45 2.73 19.61
N ARG A 42 -15.79 2.66 18.45
CA ARG A 42 -15.70 3.75 17.47
C ARG A 42 -16.80 3.64 16.44
N SER A 43 -18.04 3.95 16.85
CA SER A 43 -19.14 4.25 15.91
C SER A 43 -18.96 5.65 15.31
N GLY A 44 -17.86 5.84 14.58
CA GLY A 44 -17.57 7.11 13.92
C GLY A 44 -18.55 7.36 12.79
N ARG A 45 -19.48 8.29 13.00
CA ARG A 45 -20.31 8.95 11.97
C ARG A 45 -19.42 9.63 10.93
N GLY A 46 -18.87 8.86 10.00
CA GLY A 46 -18.18 9.38 8.83
C GLY A 46 -19.22 9.98 7.90
N ARG A 47 -19.15 11.30 7.68
CA ARG A 47 -19.94 12.00 6.67
C ARG A 47 -19.83 11.25 5.35
N SER A 48 -20.96 10.72 4.89
CA SER A 48 -21.08 10.04 3.60
C SER A 48 -20.63 11.01 2.52
N HIS A 49 -19.41 10.82 2.02
CA HIS A 49 -18.95 11.50 0.83
C HIS A 49 -19.73 10.86 -0.32
N ARG A 50 -20.56 11.69 -0.97
CA ARG A 50 -21.43 11.35 -2.11
C ARG A 50 -20.74 10.31 -3.00
N SER A 51 -21.30 9.09 -3.04
CA SER A 51 -20.74 7.97 -3.80
C SER A 51 -20.83 8.28 -5.29
N THR A 52 -19.71 8.73 -5.86
CA THR A 52 -19.41 8.40 -7.25
C THR A 52 -19.31 6.88 -7.29
N ARG A 53 -20.09 6.21 -8.15
CA ARG A 53 -20.10 4.75 -8.38
C ARG A 53 -18.66 4.21 -8.36
N GLN A 54 -18.21 3.69 -7.22
CA GLN A 54 -16.87 3.17 -7.03
C GLN A 54 -17.01 1.70 -6.70
N SER A 55 -16.27 0.89 -7.45
CA SER A 55 -16.28 -0.55 -7.29
C SER A 55 -15.74 -0.90 -5.90
N GLU A 56 -16.26 -1.96 -5.29
CA GLU A 56 -15.66 -2.49 -4.06
C GLU A 56 -14.21 -2.93 -4.30
N GLU A 57 -13.85 -3.23 -5.55
CA GLU A 57 -12.49 -3.57 -6.03
C GLU A 57 -11.46 -2.46 -5.80
N ASP A 58 -11.89 -1.19 -5.63
CA ASP A 58 -10.99 -0.07 -5.36
C ASP A 58 -10.64 0.09 -3.87
N ASN A 59 -11.22 -0.73 -2.99
CA ASN A 59 -10.99 -0.67 -1.55
C ASN A 59 -10.10 -1.82 -1.08
N LEU A 60 -9.07 -1.49 -0.32
CA LEU A 60 -8.15 -2.44 0.28
C LEU A 60 -8.14 -2.25 1.80
N PHE A 61 -8.28 -3.35 2.53
CA PHE A 61 -8.18 -3.36 3.99
C PHE A 61 -6.96 -4.18 4.39
N LEU A 62 -6.08 -3.58 5.20
CA LEU A 62 -4.84 -4.19 5.64
C LEU A 62 -4.74 -4.16 7.16
N LEU A 63 -4.16 -5.23 7.72
CA LEU A 63 -3.62 -5.27 9.07
C LEU A 63 -2.10 -5.14 8.96
N LEU A 64 -1.54 -4.18 9.68
CA LEU A 64 -0.11 -3.92 9.72
C LEU A 64 0.41 -4.09 11.16
N PRO A 65 1.19 -5.15 11.45
CA PRO A 65 1.80 -5.34 12.76
C PRO A 65 3.06 -4.49 12.88
N VAL A 66 2.95 -3.28 13.45
CA VAL A 66 4.05 -2.33 13.64
C VAL A 66 4.08 -1.78 15.05
N PHE A 67 5.28 -1.46 15.54
CA PHE A 67 5.47 -0.78 16.84
C PHE A 67 4.82 -1.51 18.03
N GLY A 68 4.79 -2.84 17.99
CA GLY A 68 4.13 -3.66 19.02
C GLY A 68 2.59 -3.53 19.03
N SER A 69 2.00 -3.02 17.94
CA SER A 69 0.56 -2.80 17.79
C SER A 69 0.04 -3.32 16.45
N GLU A 70 -1.27 -3.53 16.40
CA GLU A 70 -2.00 -3.90 15.18
C GLU A 70 -2.64 -2.65 14.57
N LEU A 71 -2.18 -2.17 13.41
CA LEU A 71 -2.81 -1.05 12.72
C LEU A 71 -3.76 -1.54 11.62
N TYR A 72 -5.01 -1.09 11.69
CA TYR A 72 -6.03 -1.41 10.69
C TYR A 72 -6.14 -0.28 9.69
N LEU A 73 -5.77 -0.51 8.43
CA LEU A 73 -5.77 0.48 7.36
C LEU A 73 -6.98 0.27 6.44
N HIS A 74 -7.61 1.38 6.06
CA HIS A 74 -8.53 1.43 4.92
C HIS A 74 -7.89 2.28 3.84
N LEU A 75 -7.51 1.63 2.75
CA LEU A 75 -6.90 2.22 1.58
C LEU A 75 -7.89 2.22 0.41
N LYS A 76 -7.86 3.27 -0.38
CA LYS A 76 -8.68 3.44 -1.57
C LYS A 76 -7.80 3.82 -2.74
N ARG A 77 -7.98 3.14 -3.87
CA ARG A 77 -7.29 3.47 -5.12
C ARG A 77 -7.61 4.91 -5.54
N ASP A 78 -6.59 5.72 -5.77
CA ASP A 78 -6.73 7.10 -6.27
C ASP A 78 -5.98 7.29 -7.58
N VAL A 79 -6.69 7.10 -8.67
CA VAL A 79 -6.18 7.32 -10.04
C VAL A 79 -5.83 8.78 -10.33
N ARG A 80 -6.28 9.72 -9.48
CA ARG A 80 -5.98 11.15 -9.62
C ARG A 80 -4.73 11.59 -8.86
N PHE A 81 -4.04 10.65 -8.20
CA PHE A 81 -2.80 10.93 -7.48
C PHE A 81 -1.74 11.53 -8.40
N LEU A 82 -1.64 10.99 -9.62
CA LEU A 82 -0.77 11.56 -10.64
C LEU A 82 -1.49 12.67 -11.40
N SER A 83 -0.75 13.74 -11.69
CA SER A 83 -1.19 14.80 -12.59
C SER A 83 -1.44 14.25 -13.99
N GLY A 84 -2.42 14.81 -14.69
CA GLY A 84 -2.64 14.47 -16.11
C GLY A 84 -1.37 14.71 -16.94
N GLY A 85 -1.03 13.75 -17.81
CA GLY A 85 0.18 13.80 -18.63
C GLY A 85 1.46 13.38 -17.91
N PHE A 86 1.37 12.77 -16.73
CA PHE A 86 2.51 12.15 -16.07
C PHE A 86 3.21 11.12 -16.98
N VAL A 87 4.54 11.18 -17.02
CA VAL A 87 5.41 10.27 -17.78
C VAL A 87 6.52 9.73 -16.88
N ILE A 88 6.91 8.48 -17.11
CA ILE A 88 8.09 7.87 -16.49
C ILE A 88 9.26 8.00 -17.45
N GLU A 89 10.38 8.51 -16.94
CA GLU A 89 11.67 8.44 -17.61
C GLU A 89 12.43 7.18 -17.16
N GLU A 90 12.69 6.26 -18.09
CA GLU A 90 13.51 5.08 -17.87
C GLU A 90 14.85 5.26 -18.57
N LYS A 91 15.93 5.05 -17.83
CA LYS A 91 17.29 5.03 -18.38
C LYS A 91 17.78 3.59 -18.42
N ASP A 92 18.12 3.10 -19.60
CA ASP A 92 18.73 1.78 -19.73
C ASP A 92 20.21 1.79 -19.32
N GLU A 93 20.80 0.60 -19.16
CA GLU A 93 22.23 0.44 -18.81
C GLU A 93 23.18 1.08 -19.84
N LYS A 94 22.69 1.34 -21.05
CA LYS A 94 23.43 1.97 -22.16
C LYS A 94 23.26 3.49 -22.18
N GLY A 95 22.48 4.04 -21.26
CA GLY A 95 22.24 5.47 -21.12
C GLY A 95 21.15 6.03 -22.04
N THR A 96 20.39 5.19 -22.74
CA THR A 96 19.24 5.62 -23.54
C THR A 96 18.07 5.97 -22.63
N THR A 97 17.48 7.15 -22.87
CA THR A 97 16.27 7.59 -22.17
C THR A 97 15.02 7.17 -22.95
N ARG A 98 14.05 6.55 -22.27
CA ARG A 98 12.72 6.25 -22.80
C ARG A 98 11.65 6.89 -21.92
N LEU A 99 10.66 7.53 -22.56
CA LEU A 99 9.49 8.07 -21.87
C LEU A 99 8.30 7.12 -22.03
N THR A 100 7.67 6.76 -20.92
CA THR A 100 6.52 5.85 -20.90
C THR A 100 5.34 6.49 -20.17
N GLN A 101 4.15 6.42 -20.75
CA GLN A 101 2.90 6.79 -20.08
C GLN A 101 2.30 5.55 -19.41
N ILE A 102 1.81 5.71 -18.17
CA ILE A 102 1.07 4.65 -17.47
C ILE A 102 -0.43 4.86 -17.68
N SER A 103 -1.16 3.79 -18.01
CA SER A 103 -2.62 3.84 -18.07
C SER A 103 -3.26 3.74 -16.69
N ASP A 104 -4.42 4.36 -16.50
CA ASP A 104 -5.11 4.43 -15.19
C ASP A 104 -5.35 3.06 -14.54
N ASN A 105 -5.61 2.03 -15.36
CA ASN A 105 -5.79 0.64 -14.90
C ASN A 105 -4.53 0.01 -14.30
N GLN A 106 -3.34 0.55 -14.57
CA GLN A 106 -2.06 0.13 -14.00
C GLN A 106 -1.64 0.96 -12.77
N LEU A 107 -2.33 2.06 -12.47
CA LEU A 107 -1.99 2.95 -11.37
C LEU A 107 -2.38 2.34 -10.02
N CYS A 108 -1.41 1.87 -9.25
CA CYS A 108 -1.60 1.30 -7.91
C CYS A 108 -1.34 2.32 -6.79
N PHE A 109 -1.82 3.56 -6.97
CA PHE A 109 -1.74 4.60 -5.94
C PHE A 109 -2.95 4.53 -5.02
N TYR A 110 -2.72 4.60 -3.72
CA TYR A 110 -3.77 4.49 -2.71
C TYR A 110 -3.70 5.66 -1.73
N THR A 111 -4.86 6.15 -1.33
CA THR A 111 -5.04 7.12 -0.23
C THR A 111 -5.90 6.49 0.85
N GLY A 112 -5.73 6.87 2.11
CA GLY A 112 -6.43 6.14 3.17
C GLY A 112 -6.28 6.71 4.58
N ARG A 113 -6.65 5.89 5.56
CA ARG A 113 -6.57 6.23 6.99
C ARG A 113 -6.37 5.00 7.86
N ILE A 114 -5.83 5.22 9.07
CA ILE A 114 -5.79 4.20 10.12
C ILE A 114 -7.08 4.28 10.94
N LEU A 115 -7.72 3.13 11.15
CA LEU A 115 -9.06 3.05 11.72
C LEU A 115 -9.04 3.03 13.25
N ASN A 116 -8.03 2.41 13.85
CA ASN A 116 -7.88 2.27 15.29
C ASN A 116 -6.94 3.30 15.93
N HIS A 117 -6.48 4.31 15.17
CA HIS A 117 -5.70 5.44 15.70
C HIS A 117 -6.33 6.78 15.29
N THR A 118 -6.62 7.66 16.25
CA THR A 118 -7.15 9.01 16.01
C THR A 118 -5.99 9.97 15.71
N ASN A 119 -6.12 10.83 14.69
CA ASN A 119 -5.08 11.72 14.15
C ASN A 119 -4.07 11.08 13.18
N SER A 120 -4.46 10.02 12.47
CA SER A 120 -3.67 9.51 11.34
C SER A 120 -4.18 10.09 10.03
N PHE A 121 -3.29 10.73 9.27
CA PHE A 121 -3.47 11.08 7.87
C PHE A 121 -2.34 10.40 7.10
N ALA A 122 -2.70 9.69 6.04
CA ALA A 122 -1.76 9.06 5.10
C ALA A 122 -2.03 9.61 3.70
#